data_AF-A0A7V2EY44-F1
#
_entry.id   AF-A0A7V2EY44-F1
#
_cell.length_a   1.000
_cell.length_b   1.000
_cell.length_c   1.000
_cell.angle_alpha   90.00
_cell.angle_beta   90.00
_cell.angle_gamma   90.00
#
_symmetry.space_group_name_H-M   'P 1'
#
loop_
_entity.id
_entity.type
_entity.pdbx_description
1 polymer ?
#
loop_
_entity_poly.entity_id
_entity_poly.type
_entity_poly.pdbx_seq_one_letter_code
_entity_poly.pdbx_strand_id
1 'polypeptide(L)'
;MRLQIELADEMVEPFHELKDICGLRTNKDIFDNAMTLLEWAVGEVQKGNIIASVNEADNRMVEFQMPALINVKHRTREAPTERLVNTG
;
A
#
# COMPACT_ATOMS: atom_id res chain seq x y z
N MET A 1 7.67 21.69 2.71
CA MET A 1 6.60 21.57 3.73
C MET A 1 7.23 21.08 5.02
N ARG A 2 6.83 21.60 6.19
CA ARG A 2 7.22 21.04 7.50
C ARG A 2 5.97 20.43 8.12
N LEU A 3 6.04 19.14 8.43
CA LEU A 3 4.98 18.39 9.07
C LEU A 3 5.44 18.03 10.49
N GLN A 4 4.59 18.27 11.48
CA GLN A 4 4.79 17.83 12.84
C GLN A 4 3.78 16.73 13.11
N ILE A 5 4.26 15.57 13.54
CA ILE A 5 3.44 14.40 13.83
C ILE A 5 3.58 14.11 15.32
N GLU A 6 2.45 13.99 16.00
CA GLU A 6 2.39 13.50 17.36
C GLU A 6 2.33 11.97 17.31
N LEU A 7 3.24 11.32 18.01
CA LEU A 7 3.27 9.87 18.18
C LEU A 7 2.83 9.56 19.60
N ALA A 8 2.01 8.53 19.76
CA ALA A 8 1.74 7.98 21.09
C ALA A 8 3.05 7.44 21.68
N ASP A 9 3.20 7.53 23.00
CA ASP A 9 4.46 7.17 23.68
C ASP A 9 4.86 5.71 23.38
N GLU A 10 3.87 4.81 23.29
CA GLU A 10 4.06 3.40 22.93
C GLU A 10 4.58 3.17 21.51
N MET A 11 4.48 4.16 20.62
CA MET A 11 4.93 4.07 19.23
C MET A 11 6.35 4.61 19.02
N VAL A 12 6.95 5.25 20.04
CA VAL A 12 8.28 5.86 19.92
C VAL A 12 9.35 4.79 19.72
N GLU A 13 9.37 3.76 20.57
CA GLU A 13 10.37 2.69 20.47
C GLU A 13 10.22 1.88 19.16
N PRO A 14 9.02 1.39 18.77
CA PRO A 14 8.83 0.72 17.48
C PRO A 14 9.24 1.57 16.28
N PHE A 15 9.04 2.89 16.35
CA PHE A 15 9.47 3.80 15.29
C PHE A 15 11.00 3.84 15.17
N HIS A 16 11.73 3.90 16.29
CA HIS A 16 13.19 3.87 16.30
C HIS A 16 13.75 2.51 15.85
N GLU A 17 13.19 1.41 16.33
CA GLU A 17 13.55 0.05 15.88
C GLU A 17 13.38 -0.11 14.37
N LEU A 18 12.28 0.40 13.82
CA LEU A 18 12.04 0.34 12.38
C LEU A 18 13.09 1.12 11.58
N LYS A 19 13.57 2.27 12.09
CA LYS A 19 14.68 2.99 11.45
C LYS A 19 15.93 2.14 11.41
N ASP A 20 16.26 1.51 12.53
CA ASP A 20 17.50 0.76 12.68
C ASP A 20 17.49 -0.50 11.80
N ILE A 21 16.39 -1.26 11.81
CA ILE A 21 16.19 -2.43 10.95
C ILE A 21 16.31 -2.07 9.47
N CYS A 22 15.76 -0.93 9.06
CA CYS A 22 15.79 -0.47 7.67
C CYS A 22 17.04 0.35 7.30
N GLY A 23 17.96 0.61 8.24
CA GLY A 23 19.15 1.42 8.01
C GLY A 23 18.87 2.90 7.69
N LEU A 24 17.79 3.45 8.24
CA LEU A 24 17.31 4.81 7.98
C LEU A 24 17.91 5.81 8.97
N ARG A 25 18.32 6.99 8.48
CA ARG A 25 19.05 7.97 9.28
C ARG A 25 18.11 8.98 9.93
N THR A 26 17.12 9.43 9.17
CA THR A 26 16.23 10.51 9.58
C THR A 26 14.78 10.04 9.69
N ASN A 27 13.96 10.78 10.44
CA ASN A 27 12.52 10.50 10.53
C ASN A 27 11.82 10.78 9.19
N LYS A 28 12.41 11.69 8.38
CA LYS A 28 11.97 11.93 7.01
C LYS A 28 12.14 10.66 6.16
N ASP A 29 13.21 9.89 6.36
CA ASP A 29 13.45 8.68 5.59
C ASP A 29 12.34 7.65 5.80
N ILE A 30 11.86 7.45 7.05
CA ILE A 30 10.68 6.60 7.29
C ILE A 30 9.48 7.14 6.53
N PHE A 31 9.21 8.43 6.67
CA PHE A 31 8.05 9.05 6.05
C PHE A 31 8.05 8.89 4.52
N ASP A 32 9.20 9.13 3.88
CA ASP A 32 9.35 8.96 2.43
C ASP A 32 9.10 7.51 1.98
N ASN A 33 9.63 6.54 2.73
CA ASN A 33 9.44 5.12 2.44
C ASN A 33 7.99 4.69 2.66
N ALA A 34 7.36 5.12 3.75
CA ALA A 34 5.96 4.85 4.06
C ALA A 34 5.03 5.45 3.00
N MET A 35 5.31 6.67 2.54
CA MET A 35 4.57 7.32 1.45
C MET A 35 4.70 6.54 0.15
N THR A 36 5.93 6.16 -0.22
CA THR A 36 6.18 5.38 -1.44
C THR A 36 5.41 4.04 -1.41
N LEU A 37 5.46 3.34 -0.27
CA LEU A 37 4.72 2.09 -0.08
C LEU A 37 3.21 2.30 -0.16
N LEU A 38 2.68 3.35 0.48
CA LEU A 38 1.26 3.65 0.47
C LEU A 38 0.76 4.04 -0.93
N GLU A 39 1.54 4.82 -1.69
CA GLU A 39 1.22 5.17 -3.08
C GLU A 39 1.14 3.93 -3.96
N TRP A 40 2.12 3.02 -3.84
CA TRP A 40 2.09 1.74 -4.54
C TRP A 40 0.86 0.90 -4.14
N ALA A 41 0.59 0.78 -2.84
CA ALA A 41 -0.53 0.02 -2.30
C ALA A 41 -1.88 0.53 -2.81
N VAL A 42 -2.06 1.86 -2.82
CA VAL A 42 -3.25 2.49 -3.41
C VAL A 42 -3.37 2.16 -4.89
N GLY A 43 -2.27 2.19 -5.64
CA GLY A 43 -2.24 1.82 -7.05
C GLY A 43 -2.69 0.38 -7.30
N GLU A 44 -2.27 -0.57 -6.46
CA GLU A 44 -2.70 -1.97 -6.55
C GLU A 44 -4.18 -2.15 -6.23
N VAL A 45 -4.65 -1.54 -5.14
CA VAL A 45 -6.08 -1.61 -4.79
C VAL A 45 -6.93 -0.97 -5.86
N GLN A 46 -6.54 0.17 -6.44
CA GLN A 46 -7.29 0.81 -7.55
C GLN A 46 -7.46 -0.09 -8.77
N LYS A 47 -6.52 -1.02 -9.02
CA LYS A 47 -6.58 -2.00 -10.11
C LYS A 47 -7.50 -3.19 -9.80
N GLY A 48 -7.99 -3.33 -8.57
CA GLY A 48 -8.77 -4.48 -8.13
C GLY A 48 -7.96 -5.57 -7.42
N ASN A 49 -6.68 -5.31 -7.12
CA ASN A 49 -5.83 -6.28 -6.43
C ASN A 49 -5.99 -6.18 -4.91
N ILE A 50 -5.77 -7.29 -4.21
CA ILE A 50 -5.55 -7.33 -2.77
C ILE A 50 -4.05 -7.31 -2.47
N ILE A 51 -3.67 -6.80 -1.30
CA ILE A 51 -2.29 -6.89 -0.80
C ILE A 51 -2.26 -8.01 0.23
N ALA A 52 -1.39 -8.99 0.06
CA ALA A 52 -1.30 -10.13 0.96
C ALA A 52 0.14 -10.63 1.08
N SER A 53 0.46 -11.20 2.24
CA SER A 53 1.63 -12.06 2.39
C SER A 53 1.28 -13.47 1.90
N VAL A 54 2.14 -14.02 1.05
CA VAL A 54 2.00 -15.37 0.50
C VAL A 54 3.20 -16.19 0.92
N ASN A 55 2.96 -17.29 1.62
CA ASN A 55 3.95 -18.31 1.91
C ASN A 55 3.66 -19.53 1.04
N GLU A 56 4.53 -19.76 0.05
CA GLU A 56 4.36 -20.86 -0.90
C GLU A 56 4.64 -22.23 -0.27
N ALA A 57 5.48 -22.29 0.78
CA ALA A 57 5.88 -23.55 1.39
C ALA A 57 4.72 -24.25 2.13
N ASP A 58 3.79 -23.47 2.69
CA ASP A 58 2.62 -23.97 3.42
C ASP A 58 1.29 -23.54 2.76
N ASN A 59 1.35 -22.94 1.57
CA ASN A 59 0.21 -22.40 0.83
C ASN A 59 -0.67 -21.44 1.67
N ARG A 60 -0.04 -20.70 2.58
CA ARG A 60 -0.73 -19.75 3.46
C ARG A 60 -0.75 -18.37 2.83
N MET A 61 -1.96 -17.79 2.70
CA MET A 61 -2.17 -16.40 2.32
C MET A 61 -2.78 -15.63 3.49
N VAL A 62 -2.18 -14.50 3.84
CA VAL A 62 -2.73 -13.58 4.86
C VAL A 62 -2.86 -12.19 4.23
N GLU A 63 -4.10 -11.74 4.11
CA GLU A 63 -4.40 -10.42 3.57
C GLU A 63 -3.93 -9.31 4.52
N PHE A 64 -3.28 -8.29 3.95
CA PHE A 64 -2.81 -7.12 4.67
C PHE A 64 -3.96 -6.13 4.82
N GLN A 65 -4.45 -5.98 6.06
CA GLN A 65 -5.54 -5.07 6.38
C GLN A 65 -4.99 -3.69 6.77
N MET A 66 -5.25 -2.68 5.94
CA MET A 66 -4.91 -1.29 6.23
C MET A 66 -6.16 -0.41 6.10
N PRO A 67 -6.61 0.26 7.19
CA PRO A 67 -7.82 1.09 7.15
C PRO A 67 -7.81 2.20 6.09
N ALA A 68 -6.63 2.72 5.78
CA ALA A 68 -6.45 3.74 4.73
C ALA A 68 -6.87 3.27 3.32
N LEU A 69 -6.94 1.96 3.10
CA LEU A 69 -7.29 1.37 1.80
C LEU A 69 -8.79 1.09 1.65
N ILE A 70 -9.59 1.17 2.72
CA ILE A 70 -11.03 0.84 2.72
C ILE A 70 -11.81 1.67 1.68
N ASN A 71 -11.43 2.94 1.50
CA ASN A 71 -12.14 3.88 0.63
C ASN A 71 -11.52 4.02 -0.76
N VAL A 72 -10.50 3.24 -1.10
CA VAL A 72 -9.87 3.29 -2.41
C VAL A 72 -10.83 2.71 -3.45
N LYS A 73 -11.47 3.61 -4.22
CA LYS A 73 -12.40 3.20 -5.29
C LYS A 73 -11.64 2.48 -6.39
N HIS A 74 -12.06 1.26 -6.71
CA HIS A 74 -11.63 0.59 -7.93
C HIS A 74 -12.06 1.43 -9.13
N ARG A 75 -11.09 1.90 -9.92
CA ARG A 75 -11.41 2.34 -11.28
C ARG A 75 -11.36 1.09 -12.13
N THR A 76 -12.50 0.45 -12.30
CA THR A 76 -12.65 -0.56 -13.33
C THR A 76 -12.25 0.11 -14.63
N ARG A 77 -11.10 -0.27 -15.18
CA ARG A 77 -10.74 0.11 -16.53
C ARG A 77 -11.72 -0.69 -17.39
N GLU A 78 -12.82 -0.06 -17.79
CA GLU A 78 -13.71 -0.65 -18.78
C GLU A 78 -12.83 -1.03 -19.96
N ALA A 79 -12.64 -2.34 -20.16
CA ALA A 79 -12.07 -2.84 -21.39
C ALA A 79 -12.96 -2.30 -22.51
N PRO A 80 -12.42 -1.72 -23.59
CA PRO A 80 -13.22 -1.20 -24.69
C PRO A 80 -14.04 -2.35 -25.26
N THR A 81 -15.28 -2.45 -24.82
CA THR A 81 -16.30 -3.34 -25.35
C THR A 81 -16.98 -2.57 -26.46
N GLU A 82 -16.30 -2.37 -27.59
CA GLU A 82 -16.97 -1.89 -28.80
C GLU A 82 -16.51 -2.60 -30.08
N ARG A 83 -17.42 -3.48 -30.51
CA ARG A 83 -18.00 -3.54 -31.86
C ARG A 83 -17.12 -4.13 -32.97
N LEU A 84 -17.20 -5.45 -33.13
CA LEU A 84 -17.29 -6.09 -34.45
C LEU A 84 -18.46 -7.07 -34.47
N VAL A 85 -19.66 -6.50 -34.56
CA VAL A 85 -20.82 -7.15 -35.18
C VAL A 85 -21.36 -6.15 -36.19
N ASN A 86 -20.78 -6.16 -37.41
CA ASN A 86 -21.47 -5.92 -38.67
C ASN A 86 -20.47 -5.85 -39.83
N THR A 87 -20.34 -6.98 -40.50
CA THR A 87 -20.19 -7.10 -41.96
C THR A 87 -21.07 -8.31 -42.28
N GLY A 88 -22.26 -8.14 -42.86
CA GLY A 88 -22.46 -7.61 -44.20
C GLY A 88 -22.81 -8.80 -45.07
#